data_AF-A0A0Q9ND83-F1
#
_entry.id   AF-A0A0Q9ND83-F1
#
_cell.length_a   1.000
_cell.length_b   1.000
_cell.length_c   1.000
_cell.angle_alpha   90.00
_cell.angle_beta   90.00
_cell.angle_gamma   90.00
#
_symmetry.space_group_name_H-M   'P 1'
#
loop_
_entity.id
_entity.type
_entity.pdbx_description
1 polymer ?
#
loop_
_entity_poly.entity_id
_entity_poly.type
_entity_poly.pdbx_seq_one_letter_code
_entity_poly.pdbx_strand_id
1 'polypeptide(L)'
;MLSGFKNFIMKGNVVDLAVAVVMGTAFGAVVTALVNKVLMPFVSGLVGAPNFDSFGRVELNGNAIEFGVLLTAVVNFLLIAAAIYFVVVMPMNIMIERRNRRLGINKDVKKDAAEDPQVALLTEIRDALKDRV
;
A
#
# COMPACT_ATOMS: atom_id res chain seq x y z
N MET A 1 -25.46 15.31 22.22
CA MET A 1 -24.09 15.32 21.67
C MET A 1 -23.51 13.90 21.63
N LEU A 2 -23.28 13.24 22.77
CA LEU A 2 -22.71 11.88 22.83
C LEU A 2 -23.52 10.82 22.04
N SER A 3 -24.85 10.82 22.14
CA SER A 3 -25.70 9.88 21.38
C SER A 3 -25.67 10.14 19.86
N GLY A 4 -25.56 11.40 19.45
CA GLY A 4 -25.42 11.77 18.04
C GLY A 4 -24.07 11.37 17.46
N PHE A 5 -23.00 11.50 18.24
CA PHE A 5 -21.66 11.05 17.88
C PHE A 5 -21.57 9.52 17.78
N LYS A 6 -22.17 8.79 18.73
CA LYS A 6 -22.30 7.32 18.66
C LYS A 6 -23.06 6.90 17.40
N ASN A 7 -24.20 7.53 17.09
CA ASN A 7 -24.97 7.22 15.88
C ASN A 7 -24.23 7.56 14.58
N PHE A 8 -23.33 8.54 14.61
CA PHE A 8 -22.47 8.89 13.47
C PHE A 8 -21.37 7.84 13.25
N ILE A 9 -20.67 7.41 14.31
CA ILE A 9 -19.65 6.36 14.23
C ILE A 9 -20.26 5.00 13.88
N MET A 10 -21.46 4.69 14.39
CA MET A 10 -22.14 3.43 14.09
C MET A 10 -22.61 3.32 12.62
N LYS A 11 -22.45 4.37 11.80
CA LYS A 11 -22.49 4.22 10.33
C LYS A 11 -21.22 3.45 9.91
N GLY A 12 -21.35 2.14 9.68
CA GLY A 12 -20.23 1.21 9.50
C GLY A 12 -19.07 1.70 8.61
N ASN A 13 -19.38 2.40 7.51
CA ASN A 13 -18.38 2.97 6.61
C ASN A 13 -17.37 3.94 7.29
N VAL A 14 -17.75 4.62 8.38
CA VAL A 14 -16.89 5.59 9.08
C VAL A 14 -15.84 4.88 9.93
N VAL A 15 -16.20 3.78 10.58
CA VAL A 15 -15.28 2.99 11.41
C VAL A 15 -14.24 2.32 10.54
N ASP A 16 -14.66 1.69 9.45
CA ASP A 16 -13.75 1.00 8.53
C ASP A 16 -12.76 1.97 7.89
N LEU A 17 -13.24 3.15 7.47
CA LEU A 17 -12.38 4.21 6.96
C LEU A 17 -11.38 4.69 8.03
N ALA A 18 -11.83 4.91 9.27
CA ALA A 18 -10.98 5.36 10.36
C ALA A 18 -9.88 4.33 10.67
N VAL A 19 -10.23 3.05 10.73
CA VAL A 19 -9.26 1.97 10.93
C VAL A 19 -8.27 1.90 9.77
N ALA A 20 -8.74 1.99 8.53
CA ALA A 20 -7.86 1.98 7.36
C ALA A 20 -6.82 3.11 7.38
N VAL A 21 -7.24 4.33 7.73
CA VAL A 21 -6.33 5.51 7.80
C VAL A 21 -5.32 5.35 8.95
N VAL A 22 -5.77 4.95 10.15
CA VAL A 22 -4.89 4.78 11.31
C VAL A 22 -3.88 3.65 11.06
N MET A 23 -4.33 2.51 10.54
CA MET A 23 -3.46 1.39 10.22
C MET A 23 -2.49 1.73 9.08
N GLY A 24 -2.95 2.44 8.05
CA GLY A 24 -2.12 2.89 6.94
C GLY A 24 -0.99 3.82 7.40
N THR A 25 -1.29 4.79 8.26
CA THR A 25 -0.28 5.73 8.79
C THR A 25 0.72 5.03 9.71
N ALA A 26 0.25 4.17 10.62
CA ALA A 26 1.10 3.39 11.51
C ALA A 26 2.03 2.45 10.72
N PHE A 27 1.50 1.74 9.73
CA PHE A 27 2.30 0.86 8.88
C PHE A 27 3.32 1.63 8.04
N GLY A 28 2.92 2.76 7.46
CA GLY A 28 3.83 3.65 6.73
C GLY A 28 5.01 4.11 7.58
N ALA A 29 4.78 4.42 8.86
CA ALA A 29 5.85 4.79 9.79
C ALA A 29 6.84 3.64 10.05
N VAL A 30 6.35 2.40 10.19
CA VAL A 30 7.20 1.21 10.36
C VAL A 30 8.07 0.97 9.12
N VAL A 31 7.49 1.03 7.92
CA VAL A 31 8.25 0.86 6.68
C VAL A 31 9.27 1.98 6.51
N THR A 32 8.87 3.22 6.77
CA THR A 32 9.77 4.38 6.70
C THR A 32 10.95 4.21 7.67
N ALA A 33 10.70 3.71 8.89
CA ALA A 33 11.76 3.41 9.84
C ALA A 33 12.70 2.30 9.34
N LEU A 34 12.16 1.22 8.77
CA LEU A 34 12.97 0.15 8.17
C LEU A 34 13.86 0.69 7.05
N VAL A 35 13.31 1.49 6.14
CA VAL A 35 14.11 2.06 5.03
C VAL A 35 15.15 3.03 5.55
N ASN A 36 14.76 4.02 6.36
CA ASN A 36 15.67 5.08 6.80
C ASN A 36 16.74 4.59 7.79
N LYS A 37 16.42 3.60 8.64
CA LYS A 37 17.32 3.14 9.71
C LYS A 37 18.06 1.85 9.38
N VAL A 38 17.60 1.08 8.41
CA VAL A 38 18.23 -0.19 8.01
C VAL A 38 18.77 -0.08 6.60
N LEU A 39 17.92 0.18 5.60
CA LEU A 39 18.36 0.15 4.19
C LEU A 39 19.26 1.34 3.81
N MET A 40 18.92 2.56 4.21
CA MET A 40 19.69 3.76 3.88
C MET A 40 21.12 3.71 4.42
N PRO A 41 21.39 3.24 5.65
CA PRO A 41 22.77 3.00 6.11
C PRO A 41 23.56 2.05 5.19
N PHE A 42 22.97 0.96 4.71
CA PHE A 42 23.65 0.07 3.76
C PHE A 42 23.93 0.76 2.42
N VAL A 43 22.97 1.52 1.90
CA VAL A 43 23.16 2.31 0.68
C VAL A 43 24.25 3.36 0.88
N SER A 44 24.25 4.05 2.02
CA SER A 44 25.26 5.06 2.35
C SER A 44 26.66 4.48 2.52
N GLY A 45 26.77 3.26 3.06
CA GLY A 45 28.04 2.55 3.16
C GLY A 45 28.62 2.16 1.80
N LEU A 46 27.78 1.92 0.79
CA LEU A 46 28.22 1.62 -0.57
C LEU A 46 28.58 2.88 -1.38
N VAL A 47 27.84 3.98 -1.18
CA VAL A 47 28.05 5.25 -1.89
C VAL A 47 29.12 6.12 -1.22
N GLY A 48 29.44 5.86 0.04
CA GLY A 48 30.41 6.64 0.83
C GLY A 48 29.87 7.99 1.33
N ALA A 49 28.56 8.24 1.15
CA ALA A 49 27.87 9.44 1.61
C ALA A 49 26.55 9.07 2.30
N PRO A 50 26.19 9.74 3.42
CA PRO A 50 24.95 9.45 4.17
C PRO A 50 23.67 9.66 3.34
N ASN A 51 23.74 10.57 2.37
CA ASN A 51 22.68 10.96 1.46
C ASN A 51 23.31 11.53 0.18
N PHE A 52 22.47 11.86 -0.79
CA PHE A 52 22.90 12.52 -2.03
C PHE A 52 22.78 14.04 -1.93
N ASP A 53 22.51 14.61 -0.75
CA ASP A 53 22.13 16.02 -0.57
C ASP A 53 23.21 17.00 -1.04
N SER A 54 24.48 16.62 -0.88
CA SER A 54 25.63 17.41 -1.34
C SER A 54 25.84 17.36 -2.86
N PHE A 55 25.12 16.49 -3.57
CA PHE A 55 25.27 16.33 -5.02
C PHE A 55 24.59 17.47 -5.77
N GLY A 56 25.32 18.13 -6.67
CA GLY A 56 24.77 19.21 -7.49
C GLY A 56 24.37 20.47 -6.72
N ARG A 57 24.97 20.74 -5.55
CA ARG A 57 24.76 22.00 -4.85
C ARG A 57 25.34 23.16 -5.66
N VAL A 58 24.49 24.08 -6.10
CA VAL A 58 24.89 25.30 -6.84
C VAL A 58 24.34 26.51 -6.11
N GLU A 59 25.19 27.49 -5.81
CA GLU A 59 24.77 28.76 -5.22
C GLU A 59 24.54 29.79 -6.33
N LEU A 60 23.30 30.25 -6.47
CA LEU A 60 22.88 31.27 -7.43
C LEU A 60 22.30 32.45 -6.65
N ASN A 61 22.96 33.61 -6.74
CA ASN A 61 22.52 34.86 -6.08
C ASN A 61 22.23 34.72 -4.57
N GLY A 62 23.03 33.92 -3.85
CA GLY A 62 22.85 33.69 -2.40
C GLY A 62 21.80 32.64 -2.04
N ASN A 63 21.12 32.04 -3.02
CA ASN A 63 20.25 30.88 -2.81
C ASN A 63 20.98 29.60 -3.20
N ALA A 64 21.07 28.65 -2.26
CA ALA A 64 21.57 27.31 -2.51
C ALA A 64 20.47 26.49 -3.21
N ILE A 65 20.74 26.02 -4.43
CA ILE A 65 19.91 25.03 -5.12
C ILE A 65 20.52 23.65 -4.85
N GLU A 66 19.80 22.82 -4.11
CA GLU A 66 20.26 21.52 -3.64
C GLU A 66 19.54 20.40 -4.40
N PHE A 67 19.96 20.16 -5.66
CA PHE A 67 19.42 19.06 -6.49
C PHE A 67 19.58 17.68 -5.85
N GLY A 68 20.60 17.54 -5.00
CA GLY A 68 20.90 16.34 -4.23
C GLY A 68 19.77 15.91 -3.30
N VAL A 69 19.06 16.87 -2.69
CA VAL A 69 17.95 16.58 -1.76
C VAL A 69 16.80 15.90 -2.51
N LEU A 70 16.52 16.34 -3.74
CA LEU A 70 15.52 15.71 -4.59
C LEU A 70 15.93 14.27 -4.95
N LEU A 71 17.21 14.06 -5.27
CA LEU A 71 17.73 12.73 -5.58
C LEU A 71 17.62 11.79 -4.37
N THR A 72 17.97 12.26 -3.17
CA THR A 72 17.78 11.52 -1.92
C THR A 72 16.31 11.15 -1.71
N ALA A 73 15.38 12.09 -1.93
CA ALA A 73 13.95 11.83 -1.79
C ALA A 73 13.44 10.78 -2.78
N VAL A 74 13.88 10.83 -4.04
CA VAL A 74 13.51 9.84 -5.07
C VAL A 74 14.05 8.46 -4.71
N VAL A 75 15.31 8.35 -4.30
CA VAL A 75 15.90 7.08 -3.87
C VAL A 75 15.14 6.50 -2.68
N ASN A 76 14.84 7.32 -1.67
CA ASN A 76 14.08 6.88 -0.51
C ASN A 76 12.67 6.40 -0.89
N PHE A 77 11.98 7.14 -1.76
CA PHE A 77 10.68 6.75 -2.29
C PHE A 77 10.74 5.38 -2.99
N LEU A 78 11.73 5.17 -3.86
CA LEU A 78 11.91 3.89 -4.54
C LEU A 78 12.19 2.73 -3.57
N LEU A 79 13.00 2.98 -2.53
CA LEU A 79 13.28 1.97 -1.50
C LEU A 79 12.03 1.62 -0.68
N ILE A 80 11.23 2.61 -0.28
CA ILE A 80 9.96 2.40 0.42
C ILE A 80 8.97 1.65 -0.47
N ALA A 81 8.81 2.07 -1.73
CA ALA A 81 7.93 1.40 -2.68
C ALA A 81 8.36 -0.06 -2.90
N ALA A 82 9.66 -0.31 -3.05
CA ALA A 82 10.21 -1.66 -3.16
C ALA A 82 9.95 -2.48 -1.90
N ALA A 83 10.18 -1.92 -0.71
CA ALA A 83 9.92 -2.60 0.56
C ALA A 83 8.44 -2.99 0.71
N ILE A 84 7.51 -2.08 0.43
CA ILE A 84 6.06 -2.38 0.46
C ILE A 84 5.71 -3.46 -0.57
N TYR A 85 6.26 -3.35 -1.78
CA TYR A 85 5.99 -4.31 -2.84
C TYR A 85 6.46 -5.72 -2.44
N PHE A 86 7.70 -5.87 -1.97
CA PHE A 86 8.25 -7.17 -1.62
C PHE A 86 7.67 -7.76 -0.32
N VAL A 87 7.38 -6.93 0.69
CA VAL A 87 6.91 -7.41 2.00
C VAL A 87 5.39 -7.62 2.04
N VAL A 88 4.62 -6.83 1.30
CA VAL A 88 3.14 -6.86 1.36
C VAL A 88 2.55 -7.35 0.05
N VAL A 89 2.83 -6.65 -1.06
CA VAL A 89 2.11 -6.88 -2.33
C VAL A 89 2.46 -8.25 -2.92
N MET A 90 3.74 -8.60 -2.97
CA MET A 90 4.23 -9.86 -3.52
C MET A 90 3.67 -11.09 -2.77
N PRO A 91 3.80 -11.21 -1.43
CA PRO A 91 3.26 -12.37 -0.72
C PRO A 91 1.74 -12.42 -0.78
N MET A 92 1.05 -11.28 -0.73
CA MET A 92 -0.40 -11.22 -0.91
C MET A 92 -0.80 -11.75 -2.30
N ASN A 93 -0.12 -11.29 -3.36
CA ASN A 93 -0.38 -11.75 -4.72
C ASN A 93 -0.12 -13.25 -4.87
N ILE A 94 0.97 -13.77 -4.29
CA ILE A 94 1.28 -15.20 -4.31
C ILE A 94 0.21 -16.01 -3.57
N MET A 95 -0.22 -15.56 -2.39
CA MET A 95 -1.25 -16.25 -1.60
C MET A 95 -2.59 -16.27 -2.33
N ILE A 96 -2.98 -15.13 -2.90
CA ILE A 96 -4.20 -14.99 -3.71
C ILE A 96 -4.12 -15.89 -4.94
N GLU A 97 -2.98 -15.94 -5.64
CA GLU A 97 -2.81 -16.81 -6.81
C GLU A 97 -2.90 -18.29 -6.45
N ARG A 98 -2.28 -18.71 -5.33
CA ARG A 98 -2.38 -20.09 -4.81
C ARG A 98 -3.80 -20.46 -4.42
N ARG A 99 -4.53 -19.57 -3.74
CA ARG A 99 -5.95 -19.76 -3.40
C ARG A 99 -6.80 -19.94 -4.66
N ASN A 100 -6.64 -19.05 -5.64
CA ASN A 100 -7.44 -19.09 -6.87
C ASN A 100 -7.12 -20.32 -7.74
N ARG A 101 -5.87 -20.80 -7.74
CA ARG A 101 -5.49 -22.05 -8.42
C ARG A 101 -6.16 -23.27 -7.76
N ARG A 102 -6.30 -23.30 -6.44
CA ARG A 102 -7.00 -24.38 -5.72
C ARG A 102 -8.52 -24.37 -5.97
N LEU A 103 -9.09 -23.21 -6.27
CA LEU A 103 -10.52 -23.03 -6.50
C LEU A 103 -10.92 -23.05 -7.99
N GLY A 104 -9.99 -23.26 -8.92
CA GLY A 104 -10.27 -23.29 -10.36
C GLY A 104 -10.72 -21.95 -10.96
N ILE A 105 -10.47 -20.84 -10.27
CA ILE A 105 -10.92 -19.50 -10.69
C ILE A 105 -9.94 -18.95 -11.73
N ASN A 106 -10.39 -18.82 -12.99
CA ASN A 106 -9.63 -18.22 -14.09
C ASN A 106 -9.24 -16.76 -13.78
N LYS A 107 -8.05 -16.34 -14.21
CA LYS A 107 -7.46 -15.03 -13.92
C LYS A 107 -8.33 -13.85 -14.39
N ASP A 108 -9.22 -14.08 -15.35
CA ASP A 108 -10.05 -13.05 -15.98
C ASP A 108 -11.27 -12.62 -15.16
N VAL A 109 -11.63 -13.38 -14.11
CA VAL A 109 -12.77 -13.07 -13.22
C VAL A 109 -12.35 -12.15 -12.06
N LYS A 110 -11.06 -11.85 -11.91
CA LYS A 110 -10.51 -11.20 -10.71
C LYS A 110 -10.68 -9.69 -10.61
N LYS A 111 -11.64 -9.09 -11.31
CA LYS A 111 -12.04 -7.71 -10.99
C LYS A 111 -13.16 -7.64 -9.94
N ASP A 112 -13.89 -8.73 -9.73
CA ASP A 112 -15.10 -8.73 -8.90
C ASP A 112 -14.97 -9.53 -7.58
N ALA A 113 -13.79 -10.05 -7.26
CA ALA A 113 -13.61 -11.00 -6.16
C ALA A 113 -13.18 -10.37 -4.82
N ALA A 114 -13.72 -9.19 -4.50
CA ALA A 114 -13.76 -8.69 -3.14
C ALA A 114 -15.23 -8.51 -2.73
N GLU A 115 -15.81 -9.62 -2.27
CA GLU A 115 -16.84 -9.65 -1.21
C GLU A 115 -17.96 -8.61 -1.31
N ASP A 116 -18.69 -8.56 -2.43
CA ASP A 116 -20.05 -8.01 -2.38
C ASP A 116 -21.01 -9.19 -2.12
N PRO A 117 -21.69 -9.23 -0.94
CA PRO A 117 -22.75 -10.20 -0.68
C PRO A 117 -23.79 -10.27 -1.79
N GLN A 118 -24.00 -9.16 -2.52
CA GLN A 118 -24.88 -9.11 -3.67
C GLN A 118 -24.33 -9.92 -4.84
N VAL A 119 -23.03 -9.88 -5.12
CA VAL A 119 -22.41 -10.66 -6.20
C VAL A 119 -22.44 -12.16 -5.86
N ALA A 120 -22.26 -12.53 -4.59
CA ALA A 120 -22.45 -13.90 -4.13
C ALA A 120 -23.90 -14.38 -4.33
N LEU A 121 -24.88 -13.58 -3.88
CA LEU A 121 -26.30 -13.89 -4.04
C LEU A 121 -26.71 -13.97 -5.52
N LEU A 122 -26.19 -13.07 -6.37
CA LEU A 122 -26.45 -13.09 -7.81
C LEU A 122 -25.86 -14.35 -8.48
N THR A 123 -24.73 -14.85 -7.98
CA THR A 123 -24.15 -16.12 -8.44
C THR A 123 -25.05 -17.29 -8.07
N GLU A 124 -25.53 -17.35 -6.83
CA GLU A 124 -26.49 -18.37 -6.36
C GLU A 124 -27.81 -18.32 -7.14
N ILE A 125 -28.35 -17.13 -7.41
CA ILE A 125 -29.56 -16.95 -8.22
C ILE A 125 -29.35 -17.43 -9.66
N ARG A 126 -28.21 -17.09 -10.26
CA ARG A 126 -27.86 -17.55 -11.62
C ARG A 126 -27.84 -19.08 -11.68
N ASP A 127 -27.21 -19.72 -10.70
CA ASP A 127 -27.06 -21.17 -10.68
C ASP A 127 -28.42 -21.85 -10.45
N ALA A 128 -29.26 -21.32 -9.54
CA ALA A 128 -30.63 -21.80 -9.32
C ALA A 128 -31.56 -21.62 -10.54
N LEU A 129 -31.34 -20.59 -11.35
CA LEU A 129 -32.09 -20.39 -12.62
C LEU A 129 -31.59 -21.32 -13.73
N LYS A 130 -30.29 -21.62 -13.75
CA LYS A 130 -29.70 -22.54 -14.73
C LYS A 130 -30.15 -23.98 -14.49
N ASP A 131 -30.39 -24.37 -13.25
CA ASP A 131 -30.95 -25.69 -12.90
C ASP A 131 -32.46 -25.81 -13.24
N ARG A 132 -33.14 -24.71 -13.57
CA ARG A 132 -34.57 -24.68 -13.93
C ARG A 132 -34.84 -24.71 -15.44
N VAL A 133 -33.81 -24.59 -16.28
CA VAL A 133 -33.88 -24.62 -17.76
C VAL A 133 -33.18 -25.87 -18.26
#